data_AF-A0A1H2NIR9-F1
#
_entry.id   AF-A0A1H2NIR9-F1
#
_cell.length_a   1.000
_cell.length_b   1.000
_cell.length_c   1.000
_cell.angle_alpha   90.00
_cell.angle_beta   90.00
_cell.angle_gamma   90.00
#
_symmetry.space_group_name_H-M   'P 1'
#
loop_
_entity.id
_entity.type
_entity.pdbx_description
1 polymer ?
#
loop_
_entity_poly.entity_id
_entity_poly.type
_entity_poly.pdbx_seq_one_letter_code
_entity_poly.pdbx_strand_id
1 'polypeptide(L)' 'MGIGDKISNKAEELGGKVKEAAGDATDNERLQAEGQSDQASGQTKQAGENVKDAAANVKDAFK' A
#
# COMPACT_ATOMS: atom_id res chain seq x y z
N MET A 1 -2.21 10.78 -14.44
CA MET A 1 -1.50 9.77 -13.64
C MET A 1 -0.37 9.21 -14.48
N GLY A 2 0.86 9.57 -14.14
CA GLY A 2 2.05 9.29 -14.94
C GLY A 2 2.57 7.87 -14.71
N ILE A 3 3.41 7.39 -15.62
CA ILE A 3 4.08 6.08 -15.50
C ILE A 3 4.87 5.99 -14.17
N GLY A 4 5.36 7.13 -13.65
CA GLY A 4 6.01 7.23 -12.35
C GLY A 4 5.15 6.79 -11.17
N ASP A 5 3.86 7.16 -11.12
CA ASP A 5 2.97 6.79 -10.01
C ASP A 5 2.75 5.27 -9.94
N LYS A 6 2.57 4.62 -11.10
CA LYS A 6 2.42 3.16 -11.16
C LYS A 6 3.71 2.43 -10.81
N ILE A 7 4.86 2.99 -11.19
CA ILE A 7 6.17 2.42 -10.85
C ILE A 7 6.43 2.56 -9.35
N SER A 8 6.16 3.72 -8.73
CA SER A 8 6.32 3.91 -7.29
C SER A 8 5.44 2.95 -6.49
N ASN A 9 4.15 2.81 -6.84
CA ASN A 9 3.27 1.87 -6.14
C ASN A 9 3.77 0.43 -6.27
N LYS A 10 4.21 0.01 -7.47
CA LYS A 10 4.82 -1.30 -7.67
C LYS A 10 6.14 -1.47 -6.93
N ALA A 11 6.94 -0.41 -6.81
CA ALA A 11 8.22 -0.43 -6.12
C ALA A 11 8.04 -0.53 -4.61
N GLU A 12 7.04 0.13 -4.04
CA GLU A 12 6.65 -0.04 -2.62
C GLU A 12 6.14 -1.46 -2.36
N GLU A 13 5.28 -2.02 -3.21
CA GLU A 13 4.85 -3.43 -3.10
C GLU A 13 6.02 -4.41 -3.21
N LEU A 14 6.95 -4.18 -4.15
CA LEU A 14 8.16 -4.97 -4.31
C LEU A 14 9.09 -4.84 -3.10
N GLY A 15 9.28 -3.63 -2.60
CA GLY A 15 10.11 -3.35 -1.42
C GLY A 15 9.58 -4.05 -0.17
N GLY A 16 8.27 -4.02 0.06
CA GLY A 16 7.62 -4.74 1.16
C GLY A 16 7.83 -6.25 1.07
N LYS A 17 7.63 -6.85 -0.11
CA LYS A 17 7.89 -8.29 -0.34
C LYS A 17 9.36 -8.65 -0.17
N VAL A 18 10.27 -7.77 -0.58
CA VAL A 18 11.71 -7.97 -0.41
C VAL A 18 12.09 -7.91 1.06
N LYS A 19 11.55 -6.96 1.84
CA LYS A 19 11.76 -6.91 3.30
C LYS A 19 11.20 -8.15 3.99
N GLU A 20 10.03 -8.62 3.58
CA GLU A 20 9.41 -9.83 4.11
C GLU A 20 10.26 -11.07 3.84
N ALA A 21 10.67 -11.27 2.57
CA ALA A 21 11.52 -12.39 2.18
C ALA A 21 12.93 -12.33 2.80
N ALA A 22 13.51 -11.13 2.92
CA ALA A 22 14.78 -10.94 3.59
C ALA A 22 14.68 -11.21 5.09
N GLY A 23 13.59 -10.76 5.73
CA GLY A 23 13.31 -11.02 7.14
C GLY A 23 13.14 -12.49 7.44
N ASP A 24 12.39 -13.21 6.61
CA ASP A 24 12.22 -14.67 6.69
C ASP A 24 13.56 -15.40 6.51
N ALA A 25 14.36 -15.00 5.50
CA ALA A 25 15.64 -15.62 5.21
C ALA A 25 16.75 -15.32 6.25
N THR A 26 16.62 -14.25 7.04
CA THR A 26 17.59 -13.90 8.10
C THR A 26 17.04 -14.08 9.51
N ASP A 27 15.89 -14.73 9.68
CA ASP A 27 15.22 -14.89 10.99
C ASP A 27 15.05 -13.54 11.73
N ASN A 28 14.80 -12.47 10.98
CA ASN A 28 14.68 -11.12 11.49
C ASN A 28 13.21 -10.68 11.46
N GLU A 29 12.52 -10.98 12.55
CA GLU A 29 11.09 -10.66 12.77
C GLU A 29 10.76 -9.18 12.52
N ARG A 30 11.72 -8.26 12.73
CA ARG A 30 11.52 -6.83 12.49
C ARG A 30 11.39 -6.50 11.01
N LEU A 31 12.22 -7.10 10.16
CA LEU A 31 12.17 -6.91 8.70
C LEU A 31 10.89 -7.49 8.11
N GLN A 32 10.47 -8.65 8.60
CA GLN A 32 9.21 -9.28 8.22
C GLN A 32 8.00 -8.41 8.63
N ALA A 33 8.00 -7.92 9.87
CA ALA A 33 6.94 -7.05 10.38
C ALA A 33 6.88 -5.71 9.63
N GLU A 34 8.03 -5.11 9.28
CA GLU A 34 8.06 -3.91 8.44
C GLU A 34 7.45 -4.18 7.06
N GLY A 35 7.84 -5.28 6.40
CA GLY A 35 7.30 -5.64 5.07
C GLY A 35 5.78 -5.83 5.07
N GLN A 36 5.24 -6.54 6.06
CA GLN A 36 3.79 -6.71 6.22
C GLN A 36 3.09 -5.39 6.58
N SER A 37 3.68 -4.58 7.44
CA SER A 37 3.09 -3.31 7.86
C SER A 37 3.04 -2.29 6.72
N ASP A 38 4.08 -2.24 5.88
CA ASP A 38 4.12 -1.46 4.63
C ASP A 38 3.00 -1.91 3.68
N GLN A 39 2.83 -3.23 3.46
CA GLN A 39 1.76 -3.76 2.61
C GLN A 39 0.35 -3.47 3.15
N ALA A 40 0.14 -3.66 4.44
CA ALA A 40 -1.14 -3.39 5.09
C ALA A 40 -1.50 -1.91 5.04
N SER A 41 -0.51 -1.02 5.27
CA SER A 41 -0.69 0.43 5.20
C SER A 41 -1.00 0.89 3.77
N GLY A 42 -0.32 0.34 2.77
CA GLY A 42 -0.58 0.63 1.35
C GLY A 42 -1.99 0.23 0.92
N GLN A 43 -2.40 -1.00 1.25
CA GLN A 43 -3.76 -1.48 0.95
C GLN A 43 -4.84 -0.67 1.68
N THR A 44 -4.60 -0.32 2.94
CA THR A 44 -5.53 0.49 3.74
C THR A 44 -5.67 1.90 3.19
N LYS A 45 -4.57 2.53 2.76
CA LYS A 45 -4.60 3.85 2.11
C LYS A 45 -5.39 3.80 0.79
N GLN A 46 -5.11 2.83 -0.08
CA GLN A 46 -5.86 2.69 -1.33
C GLN A 46 -7.34 2.42 -1.10
N ALA A 47 -7.69 1.53 -0.18
CA ALA A 47 -9.09 1.24 0.13
C ALA A 47 -9.79 2.46 0.74
N GLY A 48 -9.13 3.17 1.65
CA GLY A 48 -9.64 4.38 2.28
C GLY A 48 -9.82 5.54 1.31
N GLU A 49 -8.87 5.77 0.41
CA GLU A 49 -8.98 6.78 -0.64
C GLU A 49 -10.11 6.45 -1.62
N ASN A 50 -10.23 5.20 -2.06
CA ASN A 50 -11.33 4.78 -2.95
C ASN A 50 -12.70 4.98 -2.29
N VAL A 51 -12.85 4.59 -1.01
CA VAL A 51 -14.10 4.79 -0.25
C VAL A 51 -14.40 6.27 -0.07
N LYS A 52 -13.39 7.09 0.27
CA LYS A 52 -13.56 8.52 0.47
C LYS A 52 -13.91 9.24 -0.82
N ASP A 53 -13.30 8.85 -1.94
CA ASP A 53 -13.58 9.40 -3.27
C ASP A 53 -14.98 9.01 -3.73
N ALA A 54 -15.39 7.75 -3.57
CA ALA A 54 -16.76 7.32 -3.85
C ALA A 54 -17.79 8.04 -2.97
N ALA A 55 -17.51 8.19 -1.67
CA ALA A 55 -18.38 8.92 -0.76
C ALA A 55 -18.47 10.42 -1.08
N ALA A 56 -17.36 11.03 -1.50
CA ALA A 56 -17.33 12.42 -1.96
C ALA A 56 -18.16 12.60 -3.24
N ASN A 57 -18.00 11.73 -4.23
CA ASN A 57 -18.78 11.76 -5.48
C ASN A 57 -20.28 11.59 -5.21
N VAL A 58 -20.66 10.65 -4.34
CA VAL A 58 -22.07 10.46 -3.93
C VAL A 58 -22.59 11.72 -3.26
N LYS A 59 -21.86 12.28 -2.29
CA LYS A 59 -22.27 13.50 -1.60
C LYS A 59 -22.43 14.71 -2.54
N ASP A 60 -21.58 14.82 -3.56
CA ASP A 60 -21.65 15.90 -4.56
C ASP A 60 -22.84 15.72 -5.50
N ALA A 61 -23.14 14.48 -5.91
CA ALA A 61 -24.28 14.16 -6.77
C ALA A 61 -25.66 14.41 -6.12
N PHE A 62 -25.71 14.49 -4.78
CA PHE A 62 -26.93 14.76 -4.01
C PHE A 62 -27.03 16.20 -3.49
N LYS A 63 -26.09 17.09 -3.85
CA LYS A 63 -26.08 18.51 -3.47
C LYS A 63 -26.58 19.40 -4.61
#